data_AF-A0A4S3MTA7-F1
#
_entry.id   AF-A0A4S3MTA7-F1
#
_cell.length_a   1.000
_cell.length_b   1.000
_cell.length_c   1.000
_cell.angle_alpha   90.00
_cell.angle_beta   90.00
_cell.angle_gamma   90.00
#
_symmetry.space_group_name_H-M   'P 1'
#
loop_
_entity.id
_entity.type
_entity.pdbx_description
1 polymer ?
#
loop_
_entity_poly.entity_id
_entity_poly.type
_entity_poly.pdbx_seq_one_letter_code
_entity_poly.pdbx_strand_id
1 'polypeptide(L)' 'MSGCARPSTIAFRAPGKTAYLFGEVTADDLPHLVVFARLYRDTPDGNLADARPLGPLRMKALARIPG' A
#
# COMPACT_ATOMS: atom_id res chain seq x y z
N MET A 1 -12.45 8.82 8.35
CA MET A 1 -11.51 8.81 7.21
C MET A 1 -10.36 9.76 7.51
N SER A 2 -9.20 9.26 7.95
CA SER A 2 -8.04 10.09 8.31
C SER A 2 -7.14 10.49 7.11
N GLY A 3 -7.67 10.40 5.88
CA GLY A 3 -6.94 10.74 4.65
C GLY A 3 -7.22 12.14 4.11
N CYS A 4 -8.21 12.85 4.63
CA CYS A 4 -8.70 14.11 4.04
C CYS A 4 -7.68 15.26 4.04
N ALA A 5 -6.62 15.18 4.86
CA ALA A 5 -5.55 16.18 4.90
C ALA A 5 -4.37 15.87 3.97
N ARG A 6 -4.36 14.71 3.30
CA ARG A 6 -3.25 14.30 2.43
C ARG A 6 -3.72 14.25 0.97
N PRO A 7 -3.08 14.99 0.04
CA PRO A 7 -3.41 14.87 -1.37
C PRO A 7 -3.13 13.43 -1.84
N SER A 8 -4.09 12.87 -2.59
CA SER A 8 -4.04 11.56 -3.26
C SER A 8 -3.69 10.37 -2.34
N THR A 9 -4.71 9.59 -1.98
CA THR A 9 -4.55 8.34 -1.22
C THR A 9 -4.97 7.14 -2.06
N ILE A 10 -4.31 6.00 -1.87
CA ILE A 10 -4.64 4.72 -2.53
C ILE A 10 -4.73 3.63 -1.48
N ALA A 11 -5.82 2.86 -1.50
CA ALA A 11 -6.02 1.72 -0.60
C ALA A 11 -6.01 0.40 -1.38
N PHE A 12 -5.34 -0.61 -0.81
CA PHE A 12 -5.42 -2.00 -1.27
C PHE A 12 -6.14 -2.83 -0.22
N ARG A 13 -7.20 -3.53 -0.64
CA ARG A 13 -8.00 -4.42 0.20
C ARG A 13 -8.45 -5.64 -0.60
N ALA A 14 -8.45 -6.79 0.08
CA ALA A 14 -9.10 -8.01 -0.36
C ALA A 14 -9.60 -8.78 0.87
N PRO A 15 -10.68 -9.57 0.76
CA PRO A 15 -11.15 -10.41 1.87
C PRO A 15 -10.04 -11.33 2.41
N GLY A 16 -9.93 -11.44 3.73
CA GLY A 16 -8.92 -12.25 4.41
C GLY A 16 -7.49 -11.73 4.29
N LYS A 17 -7.28 -10.54 3.71
CA LYS A 17 -5.96 -9.92 3.56
C LYS A 17 -5.82 -8.66 4.41
N THR A 18 -4.61 -8.42 4.89
CA THR A 18 -4.21 -7.15 5.50
C THR A 18 -4.49 -6.00 4.53
N ALA A 19 -5.15 -4.95 5.00
CA ALA A 19 -5.43 -3.76 4.21
C ALA A 19 -4.29 -2.74 4.33
N TYR A 20 -3.96 -2.07 3.24
CA TYR A 20 -2.94 -1.02 3.19
C TYR A 20 -3.55 0.29 2.70
N LEU A 21 -3.11 1.40 3.29
CA LEU A 21 -3.43 2.75 2.84
C LEU A 21 -2.13 3.53 2.62
N PHE A 22 -1.94 4.03 1.41
CA PHE A 22 -0.85 4.94 1.05
C PHE A 22 -1.40 6.37 0.89
N GLY A 23 -0.61 7.36 1.24
CA GLY A 23 -0.95 8.78 1.04
C GLY A 23 0.16 9.56 0.38
N GLU A 24 -0.12 10.81 0.01
CA GLU A 24 0.84 11.69 -0.68
C GLU A 24 1.35 11.03 -1.98
N VAL A 25 0.46 10.31 -2.65
CA VAL A 25 0.78 9.56 -3.86
C VAL A 25 0.90 10.52 -5.04
N THR A 26 2.01 10.42 -5.77
CA THR A 26 2.28 11.16 -7.00
C THR A 26 2.46 10.21 -8.18
N ALA A 27 2.65 10.75 -9.39
CA ALA A 27 2.90 9.95 -10.59
C ALA A 27 4.17 9.09 -10.48
N ASP A 28 5.18 9.55 -9.75
CA ASP A 28 6.45 8.83 -9.55
C ASP A 28 6.27 7.56 -8.70
N ASP A 29 5.19 7.47 -7.92
CA ASP A 29 4.88 6.29 -7.11
C ASP A 29 4.21 5.17 -7.93
N LEU A 30 3.71 5.46 -9.14
CA LEU A 30 2.94 4.49 -9.95
C LEU A 30 3.71 3.17 -10.19
N PRO A 31 5.00 3.17 -10.55
CA PRO A 31 5.75 1.92 -10.70
C PRO A 31 5.81 1.11 -9.40
N HIS A 32 5.97 1.78 -8.25
CA HIS A 32 6.02 1.13 -6.93
C HIS A 32 4.66 0.59 -6.50
N LEU A 33 3.57 1.25 -6.86
CA LEU A 33 2.21 0.78 -6.63
C LEU A 33 1.90 -0.49 -7.45
N VAL A 34 2.41 -0.57 -8.68
CA VAL A 34 2.32 -1.80 -9.50
C VAL A 34 3.12 -2.94 -8.87
N VAL A 35 4.33 -2.67 -8.37
CA VAL A 35 5.12 -3.66 -7.62
C VAL A 35 4.36 -4.12 -6.37
N PHE A 36 3.79 -3.18 -5.60
CA PHE A 36 2.96 -3.50 -4.44
C PHE A 36 1.80 -4.41 -4.82
N ALA A 37 1.04 -4.06 -5.86
CA ALA A 37 -0.14 -4.81 -6.29
C ALA A 37 0.20 -6.27 -6.65
N ARG A 38 1.35 -6.50 -7.31
CA ARG A 38 1.83 -7.84 -7.65
C ARG A 38 2.19 -8.63 -6.40
N LEU A 39 3.00 -8.07 -5.50
CA LEU A 39 3.38 -8.74 -4.25
C LEU A 39 2.16 -9.01 -3.36
N TYR A 40 1.23 -8.06 -3.28
CA TYR A 40 0.00 -8.18 -2.50
C TYR A 40 -0.93 -9.26 -3.04
N ARG A 41 -1.02 -9.40 -4.37
CA ARG A 41 -1.75 -10.51 -5.00
C ARG A 41 -1.14 -11.85 -4.61
N ASP A 42 0.18 -11.96 -4.68
CA ASP A 42 0.92 -13.21 -4.52
C ASP A 42 1.11 -13.61 -3.03
N THR A 43 0.80 -12.71 -2.09
CA THR A 43 0.85 -12.95 -0.64
C THR A 43 -0.54 -13.34 -0.10
N PRO A 44 -0.76 -14.58 0.38
CA PRO A 44 -2.10 -15.07 0.73
C PRO A 44 -2.87 -14.24 1.77
N ASP A 45 -2.21 -13.84 2.85
CA ASP A 45 -2.77 -13.02 3.94
C ASP A 45 -2.58 -11.50 3.70
N GLY A 46 -2.04 -11.14 2.54
CA GLY A 46 -1.67 -9.77 2.16
C GLY A 46 -0.59 -9.15 3.04
N ASN A 47 0.01 -9.89 3.97
CA ASN A 47 0.98 -9.36 4.92
C ASN A 47 2.40 -9.34 4.31
N LEU A 48 2.80 -8.16 3.83
CA LEU A 48 4.14 -7.97 3.28
C LEU A 48 5.16 -7.77 4.42
N ALA A 49 5.95 -8.82 4.69
CA ALA A 49 7.01 -8.80 5.69
C ALA A 49 8.21 -7.92 5.28
N ASP A 50 8.48 -7.79 3.98
CA ASP A 50 9.55 -6.94 3.45
C ASP A 50 8.98 -5.85 2.52
N ALA A 51 9.16 -4.60 2.93
CA ALA A 51 8.72 -3.42 2.18
C ALA A 51 9.83 -2.79 1.32
N ARG A 52 11.07 -3.29 1.35
CA ARG A 52 12.19 -2.77 0.53
C ARG A 52 11.89 -2.74 -0.98
N PRO A 53 11.20 -3.74 -1.57
CA PRO A 53 10.85 -3.70 -3.00
C PRO A 53 9.95 -2.52 -3.40
N LEU A 54 9.29 -1.86 -2.44
CA LEU A 54 8.40 -0.73 -2.69
C LEU A 54 9.15 0.59 -2.88
N GLY A 55 10.48 0.62 -2.72
CA GLY A 55 11.25 1.86 -2.88
C GLY A 55 10.77 2.95 -1.93
N PRO A 56 10.63 4.21 -2.39
CA PRO A 56 10.12 5.32 -1.57
C PRO A 56 8.67 5.13 -1.06
N LEU A 57 7.83 4.37 -1.77
CA LEU A 57 6.42 4.15 -1.40
C LEU A 57 6.27 3.54 0.00
N ARG A 58 7.26 2.76 0.47
CA ARG A 58 7.24 2.16 1.83
C ARG A 58 7.14 3.21 2.94
N MET A 59 7.63 4.42 2.70
CA MET A 59 7.58 5.53 3.66
C MET A 59 6.24 6.27 3.65
N LYS A 60 5.40 6.00 2.64
CA LYS A 60 4.09 6.62 2.42
C LYS A 60 2.92 5.78 2.94
N ALA A 61 3.21 4.66 3.61
CA ALA A 61 2.19 3.82 4.23
C ALA A 61 1.59 4.53 5.45
N LEU A 62 0.32 4.92 5.36
CA LEU A 62 -0.43 5.57 6.44
C LEU A 62 -1.02 4.57 7.41
N ALA A 63 -1.44 3.41 6.90
CA ALA A 63 -2.04 2.37 7.72
C ALA A 63 -1.77 0.99 7.12
N ARG A 64 -1.52 0.04 8.02
CA ARG A 64 -1.53 -1.40 7.78
C ARG A 64 -2.51 -2.00 8.77
N ILE A 65 -3.63 -2.49 8.26
CA ILE A 65 -4.79 -2.89 9.06
C ILE A 65 -4.98 -4.40 8.87
N PRO A 66 -4.66 -5.23 9.87
CA PRO A 66 -4.93 -6.66 9.80
C PRO A 66 -6.41 -6.94 9.50
N GLY A 67 -6.65 -7.98 8.70
CA GLY A 67 -7.98 -8.47 8.34
C GLY A 67 -8.59 -9.33 9.43
#